data_AF-A0A9C7Z648-F1
#
_entry.id   AF-A0A9C7Z648-F1
#
_cell.length_a   1.000
_cell.length_b   1.000
_cell.length_c   1.000
_cell.angle_alpha   90.00
_cell.angle_beta   90.00
_cell.angle_gamma   90.00
#
_symmetry.space_group_name_H-M   'P 1'
#
loop_
_entity.id
_entity.type
_entity.pdbx_description
1 polymer ?
#
loop_
_entity_poly.entity_id
_entity_poly.type
_entity_poly.pdbx_seq_one_letter_code
_entity_poly.pdbx_strand_id
1 'polypeptide(L)' 'MGQLVEWPEVVTEGPTLEECRELLKDALHEMILAYRQQHREIPLGGALFEQVAIEV' A
#
# COMPACT_ATOMS: atom_id res chain seq x y z
N MET A 1 -2.65 0.51 -11.79
CA MET A 1 -3.13 0.56 -10.41
C MET A 1 -2.19 -0.24 -9.53
N GLY A 2 -1.83 0.30 -8.36
CA GLY A 2 -0.99 -0.34 -7.37
C GLY A 2 -1.57 -0.09 -5.97
N GLN A 3 -1.38 -1.05 -5.07
CA GLN A 3 -1.94 -1.02 -3.72
C GLN A 3 -0.92 -1.59 -2.74
N LEU A 4 -0.85 -1.04 -1.53
CA LEU A 4 -0.09 -1.64 -0.45
C LEU A 4 -0.88 -2.79 0.17
N VAL A 5 -0.27 -3.97 0.25
CA VAL A 5 -0.90 -5.17 0.83
C VAL A 5 -1.23 -4.96 2.30
N GLU A 6 -0.29 -4.43 3.06
CA GLU A 6 -0.43 -4.18 4.51
C GLU A 6 -1.31 -2.96 4.81
N TRP A 7 -1.63 -2.16 3.79
CA TRP A 7 -2.42 -0.94 3.95
C TRP A 7 -3.34 -0.72 2.73
N PRO A 8 -4.43 -1.50 2.62
CA PRO A 8 -5.28 -1.52 1.43
C PRO A 8 -5.91 -0.18 1.06
N GLU A 9 -6.03 0.76 1.99
CA GLU A 9 -6.49 2.12 1.76
C GLU A 9 -5.51 2.95 0.93
N VAL A 10 -4.24 2.56 0.86
CA VAL A 10 -3.21 3.23 0.05
C VAL A 10 -3.19 2.60 -1.35
N VAL A 11 -3.95 3.21 -2.25
CA VAL A 11 -4.08 2.81 -3.66
C VAL A 11 -3.72 3.98 -4.56
N THR A 12 -2.96 3.74 -5.61
CA THR A 12 -2.71 4.73 -6.66
C THR A 12 -2.87 4.13 -8.05
N GLU A 13 -3.01 5.00 -9.04
CA GLU A 13 -3.04 4.64 -10.44
C GLU A 13 -2.14 5.58 -11.24
N GLY A 14 -1.41 5.01 -12.19
CA GLY A 14 -0.56 5.76 -13.11
C GLY A 14 -0.53 5.06 -14.47
N PRO A 15 -0.17 5.79 -15.54
CA PRO A 15 -0.11 5.28 -16.91
C PRO A 15 1.00 4.25 -17.13
N THR A 16 1.99 4.18 -16.25
CA THR A 16 3.08 3.19 -16.26
C THR A 16 3.27 2.57 -14.88
N LEU A 17 3.92 1.41 -14.81
CA LEU A 17 4.25 0.75 -13.54
C LEU A 17 5.19 1.61 -12.70
N GLU A 18 6.20 2.23 -13.32
CA GLU A 18 7.12 3.16 -12.68
C GLU A 18 6.40 4.36 -12.07
N GLU A 19 5.53 5.03 -12.82
CA GLU A 19 4.78 6.17 -12.29
C GLU A 19 3.83 5.75 -11.17
N CYS A 20 3.13 4.62 -11.35
CA CYS A 20 2.26 4.09 -10.31
C CYS A 20 3.02 3.76 -9.01
N ARG A 21 4.28 3.30 -9.13
CA ARG A 21 5.17 2.99 -8.00
C ARG A 21 5.62 4.26 -7.27
N GLU A 22 5.99 5.31 -7.99
CA GLU A 22 6.36 6.59 -7.36
C GLU A 22 5.16 7.22 -6.65
N LEU A 23 3.99 7.25 -7.29
CA LEU A 23 2.75 7.72 -6.66
C LEU A 23 2.43 6.92 -5.38
N LEU A 24 2.63 5.60 -5.38
CA LEU A 24 2.42 4.76 -4.19
C LEU A 24 3.33 5.15 -3.02
N LYS A 25 4.61 5.48 -3.29
CA LYS A 25 5.55 5.92 -2.25
C LYS A 25 5.15 7.26 -1.66
N ASP A 26 4.72 8.19 -2.51
CA ASP A 26 4.27 9.51 -2.06
C ASP A 26 3.01 9.38 -1.20
N ALA A 27 2.02 8.61 -1.65
CA ALA A 27 0.80 8.34 -0.89
C ALA A 27 1.09 7.66 0.46
N LEU A 28 2.05 6.72 0.50
CA LEU A 28 2.51 6.09 1.74
C LEU A 28 3.10 7.12 2.73
N HIS A 29 3.96 8.02 2.27
CA HIS A 29 4.56 9.04 3.13
C HIS A 29 3.50 9.95 3.75
N GLU A 30 2.54 10.43 2.94
CA GLU A 30 1.44 11.27 3.42
C GLU A 30 0.56 10.55 4.44
N MET A 31 0.25 9.28 4.20
CA MET A 31 -0.55 8.46 5.13
C MET A 31 0.16 8.21 6.46
N ILE A 32 1.47 7.97 6.43
CA ILE A 32 2.29 7.86 7.64
C ILE A 32 2.25 9.17 8.44
N LEU A 33 2.39 10.32 7.77
CA LEU A 33 2.34 11.63 8.44
C LEU A 33 0.98 11.88 9.07
N ALA A 34 -0.11 11.61 8.34
CA ALA A 34 -1.47 11.75 8.84
C ALA A 34 -1.73 10.86 10.07
N TYR A 35 -1.27 9.60 10.03
CA TYR A 35 -1.44 8.67 11.16
C TYR A 35 -0.64 9.10 12.39
N ARG A 36 0.60 9.57 12.21
CA ARG A 36 1.42 10.12 13.29
C ARG A 36 0.75 11.33 13.95
N GLN A 37 0.21 12.26 13.16
CA GLN A 37 -0.51 13.43 13.68
C GLN A 37 -1.76 13.04 14.48
N GLN A 38 -2.46 12.00 14.03
CA GLN A 38 -3.65 11.47 14.70
C GLN A 38 -3.32 10.53 15.88
N HIS A 39 -2.03 10.31 16.19
CA HIS A 39 -1.59 9.31 17.18
C HIS A 39 -2.18 7.91 16.92
N ARG A 40 -2.35 7.55 15.64
CA ARG A 40 -2.83 6.24 15.21
C ARG A 40 -1.67 5.29 14.98
N GLU A 41 -1.92 4.02 15.24
CA GLU A 41 -0.97 2.96 14.93
C GLU A 41 -0.87 2.77 13.42
N ILE A 42 0.37 2.76 12.92
CA ILE A 42 0.67 2.45 11.53
C ILE A 42 0.60 0.92 11.39
N PRO A 43 -0.12 0.37 10.39
CA PRO A 43 -0.11 -1.07 10.14
C PRO A 43 1.32 -1.49 9.78
N LEU A 44 1.99 -2.15 10.72
CA LEU A 44 3.32 -2.70 10.54
C LEU A 44 3.17 -4.07 9.91
N GLY A 45 3.95 -4.33 8.86
CA GLY A 45 3.84 -5.54 8.07
C GLY A 45 4.04 -6.82 8.88
N GLY A 46 3.54 -7.92 8.33
CA GLY A 46 3.52 -9.21 9.02
C GLY A 46 2.46 -10.16 8.47
N ALA A 47 1.78 -9.81 7.39
CA ALA A 47 0.83 -10.71 6.77
C ALA A 47 1.57 -11.90 6.14
N LEU A 48 1.09 -13.11 6.42
CA LEU A 48 1.45 -14.29 5.66
C LEU A 48 0.92 -14.11 4.24
N PHE A 49 1.82 -13.96 3.27
CA PHE A 49 1.46 -13.97 1.86
C PHE A 49 1.56 -15.39 1.32
N GLU A 50 0.41 -16.04 1.11
CA GLU A 50 0.32 -17.36 0.48
C GLU A 50 -0.41 -17.25 -0.86
N GLN A 51 0.27 -17.62 -1.94
CA GLN A 51 -0.35 -17.74 -3.26
C GLN A 51 -1.01 -19.12 -3.36
N VAL A 52 -2.34 -19.15 -3.50
CA VAL A 52 -3.08 -20.38 -3.81
C VAL A 52 -3.40 -20.40 -5.30
N ALA A 53 -2.93 -21.42 -6.01
CA ALA A 53 -3.28 -21.62 -7.42
C ALA A 53 -4.76 -22.04 -7.53
N ILE A 54 -5.45 -21.53 -8.55
CA ILE A 54 -6.80 -22.01 -8.89
C ILE A 54 -6.61 -23.30 -9.68
N GLU A 55 -6.95 -24.44 -9.09
CA GLU A 55 -7.09 -25.71 -9.81
C GLU A 55 -8.47 -25.72 -10.51
N VAL A 56 -8.48 -25.88 -11.84
CA VAL A 56 -9.69 -25.97 -12.68
C VAL A 56 -9.80 -27.39 -13.22
#